data_AF-A0A937PMJ0-F1
#
_entry.id   AF-A0A937PMJ0-F1
#
_cell.length_a   1.000
_cell.length_b   1.000
_cell.length_c   1.000
_cell.angle_alpha   90.00
_cell.angle_beta   90.00
_cell.angle_gamma   90.00
#
_symmetry.space_group_name_H-M   'P 1'
#
loop_
_entity.id
_entity.type
_entity.pdbx_description
1 polymer ?
#
loop_
_entity_poly.entity_id
_entity_poly.type
_entity_poly.pdbx_seq_one_letter_code
_entity_poly.pdbx_strand_id
1 'polypeptide(L)'
;MCSVSHGCKCGHYGDLKSPCRCSPNQIHSYRSRISGPLLDRIDIHIEVPRIEHKDLTSTAPCETSEQIRERINKARLIQRERFKDTGTLCNASMSHRQIRKYCILGREEKDLLKMAMTELNLSARAYDRILKVSRTIADVEGKR
;
A
#
# COMPACT_ATOMS: atom_id res chain seq x y z
N MET A 1 -42.14 -9.01 -16.13
CA MET A 1 -40.80 -9.17 -16.72
C MET A 1 -39.82 -8.28 -15.95
N CYS A 2 -39.07 -8.86 -15.00
CA CYS A 2 -38.03 -8.11 -14.27
C CYS A 2 -36.76 -8.06 -15.10
N SER A 3 -36.51 -6.93 -15.78
CA SER A 3 -35.24 -6.66 -16.47
C SER A 3 -34.18 -6.23 -15.44
N VAL A 4 -33.51 -7.20 -14.86
CA VAL A 4 -32.29 -6.98 -14.06
C VAL A 4 -31.14 -6.62 -15.00
N SER A 5 -30.90 -5.33 -15.18
CA SER A 5 -29.65 -4.82 -15.77
C SER A 5 -28.65 -4.52 -14.65
N HIS A 6 -28.15 -5.56 -13.99
CA HIS A 6 -27.10 -5.44 -12.97
C HIS A 6 -25.73 -5.69 -13.63
N GLY A 7 -25.12 -4.65 -14.20
CA GLY A 7 -23.81 -4.80 -14.84
C GLY A 7 -23.09 -3.50 -15.24
N CYS A 8 -22.34 -2.96 -14.28
CA CYS A 8 -21.19 -2.04 -14.36
C CYS A 8 -21.40 -0.54 -14.69
N LYS A 9 -21.06 0.31 -13.70
CA LYS A 9 -20.66 1.71 -13.87
C LYS A 9 -19.35 2.02 -13.13
N CYS A 10 -18.35 1.12 -13.20
CA CYS A 10 -16.93 1.26 -12.79
C CYS A 10 -16.30 0.00 -12.15
N GLY A 11 -17.10 -0.87 -11.54
CA GLY A 11 -16.60 -1.90 -10.64
C GLY A 11 -15.98 -3.10 -11.34
N HIS A 12 -15.98 -3.10 -12.67
CA HIS A 12 -15.38 -4.14 -13.51
C HIS A 12 -14.24 -3.59 -14.39
N TYR A 13 -13.83 -2.34 -14.20
CA TYR A 13 -12.68 -1.80 -14.93
C TYR A 13 -11.40 -2.50 -14.43
N GLY A 14 -10.76 -3.29 -15.28
CA GLY A 14 -9.60 -4.12 -14.93
C GLY A 14 -9.93 -5.54 -14.44
N ASP A 15 -11.20 -5.94 -14.41
CA ASP A 15 -11.59 -7.31 -14.05
C ASP A 15 -11.36 -8.27 -15.23
N LEU A 16 -10.60 -9.35 -14.99
CA LEU A 16 -10.26 -10.37 -16.00
C LEU A 16 -11.46 -11.25 -16.38
N LYS A 17 -12.47 -11.37 -15.51
CA LYS A 17 -13.62 -12.26 -15.70
C LYS A 17 -14.88 -11.51 -16.13
N SER A 18 -15.04 -10.26 -15.69
CA SER A 18 -16.22 -9.45 -16.01
C SER A 18 -15.82 -8.27 -16.90
N PRO A 19 -16.14 -8.25 -18.21
CA PRO A 19 -15.77 -7.13 -19.06
C PRO A 19 -16.51 -5.84 -18.65
N CYS A 20 -15.76 -4.74 -18.58
CA CYS A 20 -16.32 -3.42 -18.30
C CYS A 20 -17.15 -2.93 -19.49
N ARG A 21 -18.35 -2.39 -19.22
CA ARG A 21 -19.26 -1.80 -20.23
C ARG A 21 -19.38 -0.27 -20.13
N CYS A 22 -18.58 0.36 -19.27
CA CYS A 22 -18.63 1.79 -19.03
C CYS A 22 -17.91 2.56 -20.13
N SER A 23 -18.40 3.76 -20.48
CA SER A 23 -17.62 4.66 -21.32
C SER A 23 -16.40 5.21 -20.56
N PRO A 24 -15.33 5.66 -21.26
CA PRO A 24 -14.16 6.26 -20.63
C PRO A 24 -14.51 7.41 -19.67
N ASN A 25 -15.48 8.25 -20.04
CA ASN A 25 -15.97 9.33 -19.20
C ASN A 25 -16.65 8.82 -17.92
N GLN A 26 -17.45 7.75 -18.01
CA GLN A 26 -18.07 7.14 -16.83
C GLN A 26 -17.05 6.51 -15.88
N ILE A 27 -15.99 5.91 -16.42
CA ILE A 27 -14.87 5.36 -15.64
C ILE A 27 -14.12 6.49 -14.95
N HIS A 28 -13.78 7.55 -15.68
CA HIS A 28 -13.08 8.71 -15.14
C HIS A 28 -13.90 9.38 -14.04
N SER A 29 -15.18 9.70 -14.30
CA SER A 29 -16.07 10.31 -13.32
C SER A 29 -16.26 9.46 -12.06
N TYR A 30 -16.18 8.13 -12.16
CA TYR A 30 -16.25 7.26 -10.99
C TYR A 30 -14.93 7.25 -10.20
N ARG A 31 -13.78 7.10 -10.88
CA ARG A 31 -12.46 7.11 -10.22
C ARG A 31 -12.15 8.48 -9.60
N SER A 32 -12.66 9.57 -10.18
CA SER A 32 -12.49 10.94 -9.67
C SER A 32 -13.39 11.28 -8.49
N ARG A 33 -14.26 10.37 -8.01
CA ARG A 33 -15.10 10.61 -6.81
C ARG A 33 -14.27 10.73 -5.53
N ILE A 34 -13.04 10.21 -5.54
CA ILE A 34 -12.10 10.39 -4.44
C ILE A 34 -11.16 11.53 -4.83
N SER A 35 -11.16 12.60 -4.05
CA SER A 35 -10.36 13.78 -4.34
C SER A 35 -8.86 13.48 -4.23
N GLY A 36 -8.05 14.10 -5.09
CA GLY A 36 -6.58 14.00 -5.04
C GLY A 36 -5.99 14.25 -3.64
N PRO A 37 -6.43 15.29 -2.89
CA PRO A 37 -5.97 15.52 -1.52
C PRO A 37 -6.36 14.43 -0.50
N LEU A 38 -7.38 13.61 -0.77
CA LEU A 38 -7.71 12.44 0.04
C LEU A 38 -6.85 11.25 -0.37
N LEU A 39 -6.65 11.03 -1.68
CA LEU A 39 -5.74 9.99 -2.18
C LEU A 39 -4.30 10.19 -1.69
N ASP A 40 -3.85 11.45 -1.55
CA ASP A 40 -2.54 11.80 -0.97
C ASP A 40 -2.44 11.49 0.55
N ARG A 41 -3.51 11.00 1.19
CA ARG A 41 -3.50 10.55 2.60
C ARG A 41 -3.63 9.03 2.77
N ILE A 42 -3.77 8.26 1.70
CA ILE A 42 -3.82 6.80 1.77
C ILE A 42 -2.43 6.26 1.40
N ASP A 43 -1.79 5.56 2.34
CA ASP A 43 -0.39 5.15 2.23
C ASP A 43 -0.13 4.10 1.13
N ILE A 44 -1.08 3.19 0.90
CA ILE A 44 -0.95 2.08 -0.05
C ILE A 44 -2.26 1.93 -0.82
N HIS A 45 -2.16 1.93 -2.17
CA HIS A 45 -3.24 1.56 -3.07
C HIS A 45 -2.87 0.27 -3.79
N ILE A 46 -3.63 -0.79 -3.56
CA ILE A 46 -3.51 -2.05 -4.29
C ILE A 46 -4.86 -2.41 -4.90
N GLU A 47 -4.86 -2.77 -6.18
CA GLU A 47 -6.02 -3.36 -6.82
C GLU A 47 -6.03 -4.86 -6.49
N VAL A 48 -7.01 -5.30 -5.71
CA VAL A 48 -7.14 -6.71 -5.31
C VAL A 48 -8.09 -7.41 -6.28
N PRO A 49 -7.62 -8.40 -7.06
CA PRO A 49 -8.48 -9.13 -7.97
C PRO A 49 -9.50 -9.98 -7.20
N ARG A 50 -10.58 -10.37 -7.87
CA ARG A 50 -11.55 -11.31 -7.29
C ARG A 50 -10.86 -12.66 -7.05
N ILE A 51 -11.02 -13.16 -5.83
CA ILE A 51 -10.55 -14.49 -5.43
C ILE A 51 -11.41 -15.53 -6.16
N GLU A 52 -10.79 -16.58 -6.71
CA GLU A 52 -11.54 -17.66 -7.35
C GLU A 52 -12.20 -18.57 -6.30
N HIS A 53 -13.35 -19.16 -6.64
CA HIS A 53 -14.05 -20.07 -5.70
C HIS A 53 -13.15 -21.23 -5.24
N LYS A 54 -12.27 -21.73 -6.12
CA LYS A 54 -11.32 -22.79 -5.79
C LYS A 54 -10.32 -22.38 -4.71
N ASP A 55 -9.94 -21.10 -4.66
CA ASP A 55 -9.00 -20.57 -3.68
C ASP A 55 -9.70 -20.34 -2.33
N LEU A 56 -10.99 -20.01 -2.35
CA LEU A 56 -11.83 -19.91 -1.14
C LEU A 56 -12.06 -21.28 -0.48
N THR A 57 -12.14 -22.35 -1.27
CA THR A 57 -12.29 -23.73 -0.79
C THR A 57 -10.97 -24.49 -0.68
N SER A 58 -9.85 -23.83 -0.99
CA SER A 58 -8.54 -24.47 -0.97
C SER A 58 -8.15 -24.80 0.47
N THR A 59 -7.80 -26.07 0.70
CA THR A 59 -7.19 -26.55 1.95
C THR A 59 -5.67 -26.61 1.85
N ALA A 60 -5.10 -26.04 0.77
CA ALA A 60 -3.65 -25.98 0.61
C ALA A 60 -3.02 -25.27 1.83
N PRO A 61 -1.91 -25.81 2.35
CA PRO A 61 -1.24 -25.20 3.49
C PRO A 61 -0.81 -23.77 3.13
N CYS A 62 -1.38 -22.81 3.85
CA CYS A 62 -1.07 -21.39 3.78
C CYS A 62 -0.31 -20.98 5.04
N GLU A 63 0.39 -19.85 4.97
CA GLU A 63 1.00 -19.23 6.14
C GLU A 63 -0.09 -18.96 7.19
N THR A 64 0.09 -19.49 8.40
CA THR A 64 -0.92 -19.37 9.45
C THR A 64 -0.91 -17.97 10.04
N SER A 65 -2.04 -17.56 10.61
CA SER A 65 -2.13 -16.30 11.37
C SER A 65 -1.08 -16.23 12.49
N GLU A 66 -0.69 -17.36 13.05
CA GLU A 66 0.37 -17.43 14.06
C GLU A 66 1.75 -17.08 13.50
N GLN A 67 2.12 -17.65 12.35
CA GLN A 67 3.38 -17.36 11.66
C GLN A 67 3.46 -15.87 11.27
N ILE A 68 2.37 -15.32 10.73
CA ILE A 68 2.27 -13.91 10.37
C ILE A 68 2.40 -13.03 11.63
N ARG A 69 1.69 -13.37 12.71
CA ARG A 69 1.76 -12.65 13.98
C ARG A 69 3.19 -12.61 14.53
N GLU A 70 3.91 -13.73 14.47
CA GLU A 70 5.30 -13.79 14.92
C GLU A 70 6.19 -12.82 14.13
N ARG A 71 6.08 -12.82 12.80
CA ARG A 71 6.82 -11.91 11.91
C ARG A 71 6.50 -10.45 12.21
N ILE A 72 5.22 -10.11 12.38
CA ILE A 72 4.79 -8.75 12.73
C ILE A 72 5.35 -8.33 14.09
N ASN A 73 5.30 -9.21 15.09
CA ASN A 73 5.81 -8.92 16.43
C ASN A 73 7.33 -8.66 16.42
N LYS A 74 8.10 -9.42 15.64
CA LYS A 74 9.54 -9.16 15.43
C LYS A 74 9.78 -7.75 14.89
N ALA A 75 9.06 -7.34 13.84
CA ALA A 75 9.14 -6.00 13.30
C ALA A 75 8.76 -4.91 14.33
N ARG A 76 7.71 -5.16 15.13
CA ARG A 76 7.28 -4.23 16.20
C ARG A 76 8.31 -4.10 17.32
N LEU A 77 9.01 -5.16 17.67
CA LEU A 77 10.11 -5.11 18.65
C LEU A 77 11.25 -4.21 18.15
N ILE A 78 11.63 -4.34 16.88
CA ILE A 78 12.64 -3.48 16.25
C ILE A 78 12.21 -2.00 16.32
N GLN A 79 10.95 -1.71 16.00
CA GLN A 79 10.41 -0.35 16.08
C GLN A 79 10.42 0.19 17.51
N ARG A 80 10.00 -0.63 18.49
CA ARG A 80 10.00 -0.25 19.91
C ARG A 80 11.40 0.10 20.39
N GLU A 81 12.41 -0.68 20.01
CA GLU A 81 13.80 -0.38 20.37
C GLU A 81 14.31 0.90 19.69
N ARG A 82 14.02 1.08 18.39
CA ARG A 82 14.37 2.30 17.64
C ARG A 82 13.80 3.58 18.26
N PHE A 83 12.59 3.48 18.81
CA PHE A 83 11.84 4.61 19.32
C PHE A 83 11.76 4.69 20.84
N LYS A 84 12.51 3.86 21.58
CA LYS A 84 12.41 3.76 23.05
C LYS A 84 12.53 5.10 23.80
N ASP A 85 13.37 6.00 23.30
CA ASP A 85 13.62 7.32 23.89
C ASP A 85 12.74 8.42 23.25
N THR A 86 11.69 8.02 22.55
CA THR A 86 10.79 8.92 21.82
C THR A 86 9.33 8.54 22.10
N GLY A 87 8.41 9.50 22.02
CA GLY A 87 6.97 9.22 22.10
C GLY A 87 6.38 8.50 20.87
N THR A 88 7.21 8.04 19.93
CA THR A 88 6.77 7.44 18.67
C THR A 88 6.57 5.94 18.83
N LEU A 89 5.37 5.45 18.48
CA LEU A 89 5.02 4.04 18.66
C LEU A 89 5.42 3.15 17.47
N CYS A 90 5.48 3.73 16.26
CA CYS A 90 5.69 2.96 15.03
C CYS A 90 6.23 3.83 13.88
N ASN A 91 6.65 3.16 12.81
CA ASN A 91 7.20 3.82 11.62
C ASN A 91 6.23 4.81 10.97
N ALA A 92 4.93 4.49 10.93
CA ALA A 92 3.91 5.38 10.36
C ALA A 92 3.86 6.75 11.05
N SER A 93 4.06 6.78 12.37
CA SER A 93 4.03 8.00 13.19
C SER A 93 5.37 8.75 13.24
N MET A 94 6.36 8.39 12.41
CA MET A 94 7.62 9.13 12.35
C MET A 94 7.39 10.58 11.90
N SER A 95 8.01 11.52 12.62
CA SER A 95 8.22 12.90 12.20
C SER A 95 9.28 12.99 11.09
N HIS A 96 9.28 14.09 10.34
CA HIS A 96 10.27 14.30 9.28
C HIS A 96 11.73 14.25 9.79
N ARG A 97 11.98 14.71 11.01
CA ARG A 97 13.30 14.57 11.68
C ARG A 97 13.68 13.11 11.90
N GLN A 98 12.73 12.27 12.31
CA GLN A 98 12.96 10.83 12.53
C GLN A 98 13.14 10.08 11.21
N ILE A 99 12.42 10.45 10.15
CA ILE A 99 12.61 9.87 8.81
C ILE A 99 14.06 10.05 8.36
N ARG A 100 14.60 11.27 8.44
CA ARG A 100 16.01 11.53 8.08
C ARG A 100 17.01 10.76 8.94
N LYS A 101 16.68 10.47 10.19
CA LYS A 101 17.55 9.74 11.12
C LYS A 101 17.53 8.22 10.89
N TYR A 102 16.36 7.65 10.59
CA TYR A 102 16.15 6.19 10.61
C TYR A 102 15.93 5.57 9.22
N CYS A 103 15.63 6.37 8.20
CA CYS A 103 15.43 5.94 6.82
C CYS A 103 16.62 6.42 5.96
N ILE A 104 17.83 6.00 6.34
CA ILE A 104 19.04 6.36 5.60
C ILE A 104 19.09 5.52 4.33
N LEU A 105 19.21 6.19 3.19
CA LEU A 105 19.35 5.56 1.88
C LEU A 105 20.81 5.68 1.41
N GLY A 106 21.27 4.63 0.73
CA GLY A 106 22.52 4.66 -0.04
C GLY A 106 22.38 5.54 -1.29
N ARG A 107 23.40 5.54 -2.13
CA ARG A 107 23.44 6.40 -3.32
C ARG A 107 22.45 5.93 -4.38
N GLU A 108 22.44 4.64 -4.67
CA GLU A 108 21.59 4.03 -5.70
C GLU A 108 20.11 4.17 -5.34
N GLU A 109 19.74 3.97 -4.07
CA GLU A 109 18.35 4.09 -3.63
C GLU A 109 17.86 5.54 -3.67
N LYS A 110 18.74 6.52 -3.40
CA LYS A 110 18.41 7.94 -3.55
C LYS A 110 18.18 8.30 -5.01
N ASP A 111 19.02 7.81 -5.91
CA ASP A 111 18.89 8.08 -7.35
C ASP A 111 17.61 7.44 -7.89
N LEU A 112 17.30 6.20 -7.51
CA LEU A 112 16.04 5.54 -7.85
C LEU A 112 14.83 6.30 -7.33
N LEU A 113 14.85 6.70 -6.05
CA LEU A 113 13.75 7.45 -5.46
C LEU A 113 13.58 8.82 -6.14
N LYS A 114 14.67 9.50 -6.49
CA LYS A 114 14.63 10.77 -7.23
C LYS A 114 14.00 10.60 -8.60
N MET A 115 14.41 9.57 -9.36
CA MET A 115 13.79 9.26 -10.66
C MET A 115 12.29 9.00 -10.51
N ALA A 116 11.89 8.15 -9.57
CA ALA A 116 10.48 7.85 -9.33
C ALA A 116 9.66 9.11 -8.96
N MET A 117 10.23 10.00 -8.13
CA MET A 117 9.58 11.25 -7.74
C MET A 117 9.32 12.17 -8.94
N THR A 118 10.25 12.24 -9.90
CA THR A 118 10.13 13.07 -11.11
C THR A 118 9.18 12.43 -12.12
N GLU A 119 9.37 11.17 -12.47
CA GLU A 119 8.56 10.48 -13.49
C GLU A 119 7.08 10.35 -13.09
N LEU A 120 6.82 10.12 -11.80
CA LEU A 120 5.46 9.94 -11.28
C LEU A 120 4.87 11.21 -10.68
N ASN A 121 5.56 12.36 -10.75
CA ASN A 121 5.15 13.65 -10.19
C ASN A 121 4.66 13.56 -8.74
N LEU A 122 5.40 12.84 -7.90
CA LEU A 122 5.00 12.55 -6.52
C LEU A 122 5.21 13.74 -5.60
N SER A 123 4.32 13.88 -4.62
CA SER A 123 4.40 14.94 -3.61
C SER A 123 5.51 14.66 -2.58
N ALA A 124 5.99 15.70 -1.89
CA ALA A 124 6.90 15.51 -0.75
C ALA A 124 6.30 14.63 0.36
N ARG A 125 4.97 14.56 0.47
CA ARG A 125 4.30 13.62 1.38
C ARG A 125 4.41 12.18 0.89
N ALA A 126 4.29 11.94 -0.42
CA ALA A 126 4.52 10.63 -1.00
C ALA A 126 5.96 10.16 -0.78
N TYR A 127 6.95 11.06 -0.91
CA TYR A 127 8.35 10.77 -0.56
C TYR A 127 8.50 10.23 0.88
N ASP A 128 8.00 10.98 1.86
CA ASP A 128 8.07 10.59 3.28
C ASP A 128 7.34 9.27 3.53
N ARG A 129 6.22 9.02 2.84
CA ARG A 129 5.44 7.78 2.96
C ARG A 129 6.19 6.58 2.38
N ILE A 130 6.80 6.72 1.21
CA ILE A 130 7.63 5.67 0.62
C ILE A 130 8.70 5.25 1.62
N LEU A 131 9.42 6.20 2.22
CA LEU A 131 10.45 5.89 3.21
C LEU A 131 9.91 5.14 4.44
N LYS A 132 8.75 5.55 4.97
CA LYS A 132 8.12 4.88 6.12
C LYS A 132 7.68 3.44 5.78
N VAL A 133 7.13 3.23 4.59
CA VAL A 133 6.70 1.91 4.10
C VAL A 133 7.91 1.02 3.86
N SER A 134 8.92 1.50 3.11
CA SER A 134 10.17 0.78 2.87
C SER A 134 10.86 0.37 4.16
N ARG A 135 10.90 1.27 5.16
CA ARG A 135 11.45 0.96 6.49
C ARG A 135 10.67 -0.15 7.19
N THR A 136 9.35 -0.16 7.05
CA THR A 136 8.49 -1.20 7.65
C THR A 136 8.70 -2.54 6.98
N ILE A 137 8.86 -2.58 5.65
CA ILE A 137 9.21 -3.79 4.91
C ILE A 137 10.57 -4.32 5.39
N ALA A 138 11.58 -3.45 5.51
CA ALA A 138 12.89 -3.84 6.02
C ALA A 138 12.81 -4.43 7.43
N ASP A 139 12.02 -3.83 8.33
CA ASP A 139 11.83 -4.34 9.69
C ASP A 139 11.12 -5.71 9.71
N VAL A 140 10.18 -5.95 8.78
CA VAL A 140 9.50 -7.25 8.60
C VAL A 140 10.46 -8.33 8.09
N GLU A 141 11.41 -7.95 7.23
CA GLU A 141 12.46 -8.83 6.71
C GLU A 141 13.65 -9.00 7.67
N GLY A 142 13.68 -8.28 8.80
CA GLY A 142 14.81 -8.25 9.72
C GLY A 142 16.06 -7.57 9.15
N LYS A 143 15.91 -6.77 8.09
CA LYS A 143 16.99 -6.01 7.47
C LYS A 143 17.12 -4.63 8.10
N ARG A 144 18.36 -4.19 8.35
CA ARG A 144 18.66 -2.95 9.05
C ARG A 144 18.80 -1.77 8.10
#